data_AF-A0A7J4S1X0-F1
#
_entry.id   AF-A0A7J4S1X0-F1
#
_cell.length_a   1.000
_cell.length_b   1.000
_cell.length_c   1.000
_cell.angle_alpha   90.00
_cell.angle_beta   90.00
_cell.angle_gamma   90.00
#
_symmetry.space_group_name_H-M   'P 1'
#
loop_
_entity.id
_entity.type
_entity.pdbx_description
1 polymer ?
#
loop_
_entity_poly.entity_id
_entity_poly.type
_entity_poly.pdbx_seq_one_letter_code
_entity_poly.pdbx_strand_id
1 'polypeptide(L)'
;MVVRIRKKFSAAATPLVSSSAHQSPEPAWNDYKSTADIPVSDHLAGQIIGQEKGVEIIKKAAKQKRNVLLVGTPGTGKSMLAQAMAELMPVSQLEDILVTQNPADDNMPKVKIVKAGEGRKMIDAARAKSGLGGGNMNIIMLALVFVCSFFLLFYGRKEFGDVITAAMLIGMFFMVAALAF
;
A
#
# COMPACT_ATOMS: atom_id res chain seq x y z
N MET A 1 5.87 9.02 1.97
CA MET A 1 6.36 8.61 0.63
C MET A 1 6.04 7.13 0.46
N VAL A 2 5.04 6.78 -0.35
CA VAL A 2 4.59 5.38 -0.53
C VAL A 2 5.21 4.82 -1.79
N VAL A 3 6.22 3.98 -1.64
CA VAL A 3 6.88 3.30 -2.76
C VAL A 3 6.01 2.10 -3.16
N ARG A 4 5.46 2.16 -4.36
CA ARG A 4 4.53 1.16 -4.89
C ARG A 4 5.28 0.10 -5.69
N ILE A 5 5.62 -1.02 -5.07
CA ILE A 5 6.09 -2.21 -5.79
C ILE A 5 4.87 -3.09 -6.11
N ARG A 6 4.35 -3.00 -7.34
CA ARG A 6 3.37 -3.97 -7.84
C ARG A 6 4.11 -5.13 -8.49
N LYS A 7 4.17 -6.29 -7.85
CA LYS A 7 4.18 -7.57 -8.55
C LYS A 7 3.01 -8.40 -8.04
N LYS A 8 2.09 -8.75 -8.94
CA LYS A 8 1.04 -9.73 -8.68
C LYS A 8 1.73 -11.08 -8.51
N PHE A 9 1.86 -11.55 -7.27
CA PHE A 9 2.22 -12.94 -7.02
C PHE A 9 0.93 -13.75 -7.03
N SER A 10 0.78 -14.56 -8.08
CA SER A 10 -0.33 -15.49 -8.27
C SER A 10 -0.21 -16.61 -7.25
N ALA A 11 -1.26 -16.78 -6.44
CA ALA A 11 -1.38 -17.85 -5.46
C ALA A 11 -1.87 -19.11 -6.17
N ALA A 12 -0.97 -20.02 -6.49
CA ALA A 12 -1.30 -21.43 -6.71
C ALA A 12 -0.08 -22.28 -6.33
N ALA A 13 -0.16 -22.91 -5.16
CA ALA A 13 0.79 -23.93 -4.76
C ALA A 13 0.49 -25.21 -5.56
N THR A 14 1.06 -25.32 -6.75
CA THR A 14 1.08 -26.57 -7.50
C THR A 14 2.10 -27.49 -6.82
N PRO A 15 1.77 -28.76 -6.50
CA PRO A 15 2.70 -29.65 -5.84
C PRO A 15 3.92 -29.88 -6.75
N LEU A 16 5.11 -29.81 -6.16
CA LEU A 16 6.36 -30.12 -6.85
C LEU A 16 6.34 -31.60 -7.22
N VAL A 17 5.98 -31.86 -8.47
CA VAL A 17 6.14 -33.16 -9.13
C VAL A 17 7.59 -33.62 -8.97
N SER A 18 7.70 -34.84 -8.47
CA SER A 18 8.88 -35.66 -8.38
C SER A 18 9.74 -35.62 -9.65
N SER A 19 11.05 -35.35 -9.48
CA SER A 19 12.14 -36.24 -9.90
C SER A 19 12.16 -36.84 -11.33
N SER A 20 11.50 -36.29 -12.34
CA SER A 20 11.54 -36.86 -13.70
C SER A 20 11.52 -35.82 -14.82
N ALA A 21 12.49 -34.90 -14.84
CA ALA A 21 12.67 -33.94 -15.94
C ALA A 21 14.06 -34.02 -16.61
N HIS A 22 14.76 -35.14 -16.47
CA HIS A 22 15.85 -35.52 -17.37
C HIS A 22 15.42 -36.71 -18.22
N GLN A 23 14.39 -36.53 -19.05
CA GLN A 23 14.01 -37.46 -20.12
C GLN A 23 12.95 -36.81 -21.02
N SER A 24 13.23 -35.63 -21.54
CA SER A 24 12.70 -35.25 -22.84
C SER A 24 13.80 -35.55 -23.85
N PRO A 25 13.55 -36.34 -24.91
CA PRO A 25 14.57 -36.66 -25.91
C PRO A 25 15.13 -35.35 -26.46
N GLU A 26 16.46 -35.22 -26.54
CA GLU A 26 17.07 -34.04 -27.13
C GLU A 26 16.54 -33.88 -28.57
N PRO A 27 15.72 -32.86 -28.84
CA PRO A 27 15.14 -32.69 -30.17
C PRO A 27 16.27 -32.30 -31.13
N ALA A 28 16.26 -32.89 -32.32
CA ALA A 28 17.23 -32.54 -33.35
C ALA A 28 17.08 -31.06 -33.68
N TRP A 29 18.19 -30.32 -33.75
CA TRP A 29 18.21 -28.87 -34.00
C TRP A 29 17.46 -28.44 -35.27
N ASN A 30 17.23 -29.37 -36.20
CA ASN A 30 16.53 -29.17 -37.46
C ASN A 30 15.00 -29.03 -37.33
N ASP A 31 14.40 -29.35 -36.17
CA ASP A 31 12.94 -29.34 -36.00
C ASP A 31 12.39 -27.94 -35.62
N TYR A 32 13.26 -26.98 -35.30
CA TYR A 32 12.87 -25.63 -34.91
C TYR A 32 13.14 -24.61 -36.02
N LYS A 33 12.13 -23.81 -36.37
CA LYS A 33 12.28 -22.75 -37.36
C LYS A 33 12.67 -21.42 -36.72
N SER A 34 12.22 -21.16 -35.49
CA SER A 34 12.51 -19.93 -34.75
C SER A 34 12.75 -20.20 -33.27
N THR A 35 13.44 -19.28 -32.60
CA THR A 35 13.63 -19.32 -31.14
C THR A 35 12.33 -19.20 -30.35
N ALA A 36 11.24 -18.75 -30.99
CA ALA A 36 9.90 -18.74 -30.42
C ALA A 36 9.34 -20.17 -30.20
N ASP A 37 9.84 -21.16 -30.94
CA ASP A 37 9.39 -22.55 -30.86
C ASP A 37 10.07 -23.32 -29.70
N ILE A 38 11.06 -22.70 -29.05
CA ILE A 38 11.84 -23.32 -27.99
C ILE A 38 11.10 -23.17 -26.64
N PRO A 39 10.76 -24.28 -25.97
CA PRO A 39 10.11 -24.22 -24.67
C PRO A 39 11.05 -23.62 -23.61
N VAL A 40 10.60 -22.59 -22.91
CA VAL A 40 11.32 -21.97 -21.78
C VAL A 40 10.62 -22.34 -20.48
N SER A 41 11.39 -22.63 -19.42
CA SER A 41 10.83 -22.93 -18.11
C SER A 41 10.13 -21.71 -17.50
N ASP A 42 8.97 -21.90 -16.89
CA ASP A 42 8.24 -20.86 -16.17
C ASP A 42 8.98 -20.34 -14.94
N HIS A 43 9.79 -21.21 -14.31
CA HIS A 43 10.53 -20.89 -13.08
C HIS A 43 11.92 -20.36 -13.39
N LEU A 44 12.34 -19.30 -12.70
CA LEU A 44 13.67 -18.71 -12.87
C LEU A 44 14.80 -19.71 -12.60
N ALA A 45 14.60 -20.64 -11.66
CA ALA A 45 15.58 -21.68 -11.35
C ALA A 45 15.87 -22.64 -12.52
N GLY A 46 14.91 -22.84 -13.43
CA GLY A 46 15.07 -23.68 -14.63
C GLY A 46 15.68 -22.95 -15.81
N GLN A 47 15.76 -21.62 -15.77
CA GLN A 47 16.35 -20.77 -16.81
C GLN A 47 17.86 -20.55 -16.60
N ILE A 48 18.41 -21.01 -15.49
CA ILE A 48 19.83 -20.82 -15.15
C ILE A 48 20.64 -21.93 -15.83
N ILE A 49 21.55 -21.53 -16.72
CA ILE A 49 22.33 -22.44 -17.56
C ILE A 49 23.74 -22.60 -17.00
N GLY A 50 24.25 -23.84 -16.92
CA GLY A 50 25.64 -24.14 -16.59
C GLY A 50 26.03 -23.90 -15.13
N GLN A 51 25.06 -23.83 -14.22
CA GLN A 51 25.28 -23.63 -12.77
C GLN A 51 24.45 -24.60 -11.92
N GLU A 52 24.53 -25.89 -12.20
CA GLU A 52 23.71 -26.94 -11.59
C GLU A 52 23.91 -26.97 -10.06
N LYS A 53 25.17 -26.89 -9.61
CA LYS A 53 25.53 -26.83 -8.18
C LYS A 53 24.96 -25.57 -7.51
N GLY A 54 25.00 -24.43 -8.19
CA GLY A 54 24.47 -23.16 -7.67
C GLY A 54 22.96 -23.22 -7.48
N VAL A 55 22.24 -23.76 -8.47
CA VAL A 55 20.79 -23.96 -8.41
C VAL A 55 20.40 -24.92 -7.28
N GLU A 56 21.14 -26.00 -7.08
CA GLU A 56 20.87 -26.96 -5.99
C GLU A 56 21.05 -26.32 -4.61
N ILE A 57 22.15 -25.57 -4.40
CA ILE A 57 22.42 -24.84 -3.15
C ILE A 57 21.32 -23.81 -2.89
N ILE A 58 20.93 -23.04 -3.90
CA ILE A 58 19.84 -22.06 -3.78
C ILE A 58 18.51 -22.72 -3.42
N LYS A 59 18.16 -23.85 -4.06
CA LYS A 59 16.95 -24.62 -3.73
C LYS A 59 16.97 -25.09 -2.27
N LYS A 60 18.11 -25.57 -1.77
CA LYS A 60 18.26 -25.98 -0.37
C LYS A 60 18.20 -24.79 0.59
N ALA A 61 18.86 -23.69 0.25
CA ALA A 61 18.89 -22.47 1.05
C ALA A 61 17.52 -21.80 1.16
N ALA A 62 16.75 -21.75 0.07
CA ALA A 62 15.40 -21.21 0.06
C ALA A 62 14.47 -21.99 0.99
N LYS A 63 14.52 -23.33 0.95
CA LYS A 63 13.74 -24.20 1.85
C LYS A 63 14.12 -24.02 3.31
N GLN A 64 15.40 -23.85 3.60
CA GLN A 64 15.92 -23.73 4.98
C GLN A 64 16.01 -22.28 5.48
N LYS A 65 15.61 -21.29 4.68
CA LYS A 65 15.74 -19.84 4.98
C LYS A 65 17.17 -19.46 5.42
N ARG A 66 18.18 -19.95 4.71
CA ARG A 66 19.59 -19.66 5.00
C ARG A 66 20.11 -18.53 4.11
N ASN A 67 21.00 -17.72 4.66
CA ASN A 67 21.71 -16.68 3.91
C ASN A 67 22.69 -17.35 2.93
N VAL A 68 22.84 -16.76 1.74
CA VAL A 68 23.77 -17.25 0.71
C VAL A 68 24.65 -16.08 0.27
N LEU A 69 25.94 -16.35 0.15
CA LEU A 69 26.91 -15.43 -0.45
C LEU A 69 27.26 -15.94 -1.86
N LEU A 70 26.96 -15.16 -2.88
CA LEU A 70 27.28 -15.48 -4.27
C LEU A 70 28.57 -14.76 -4.69
N VAL A 71 29.62 -15.53 -4.94
CA VAL A 71 30.93 -15.00 -5.36
C VAL A 71 31.18 -15.40 -6.81
N GLY A 72 31.61 -14.44 -7.65
CA GLY A 72 31.97 -14.70 -9.04
C GLY A 72 32.12 -13.43 -9.87
N THR A 73 32.69 -13.56 -11.07
CA THR A 73 32.91 -12.46 -12.03
C THR A 73 31.61 -11.75 -12.40
N PRO A 74 31.62 -10.44 -12.69
CA PRO A 74 30.41 -9.72 -13.12
C PRO A 74 29.79 -10.38 -14.37
N GLY A 75 28.46 -10.33 -14.50
CA GLY A 75 27.76 -10.92 -15.65
C GLY A 75 27.43 -12.42 -15.56
N THR A 76 27.85 -13.13 -14.50
CA THR A 76 27.60 -14.59 -14.35
C THR A 76 26.22 -14.97 -13.77
N GLY A 77 25.23 -14.09 -13.82
CA GLY A 77 23.87 -14.46 -13.37
C GLY A 77 23.66 -14.54 -11.84
N LYS A 78 24.55 -13.97 -11.01
CA LYS A 78 24.36 -13.91 -9.54
C LYS A 78 23.00 -13.32 -9.13
N SER A 79 22.59 -12.23 -9.77
CA SER A 79 21.28 -11.60 -9.51
C SER A 79 20.13 -12.51 -9.92
N MET A 80 20.30 -13.32 -10.97
CA MET A 80 19.30 -14.28 -11.45
C MET A 80 19.13 -15.43 -10.44
N LEU A 81 20.24 -15.96 -9.90
CA LEU A 81 20.20 -16.93 -8.81
C LEU A 81 19.50 -16.39 -7.56
N ALA A 82 19.75 -15.14 -7.20
CA ALA A 82 19.09 -14.49 -6.07
C ALA A 82 17.57 -14.33 -6.29
N GLN A 83 17.15 -13.97 -7.51
CA GLN A 83 15.73 -13.89 -7.87
C GLN A 83 15.05 -15.27 -7.85
N ALA A 84 15.72 -16.30 -8.39
CA ALA A 84 15.26 -17.67 -8.32
C ALA A 84 15.11 -18.15 -6.86
N MET A 85 16.04 -17.77 -5.98
CA MET A 85 15.92 -18.03 -4.55
C MET A 85 14.65 -17.38 -3.97
N ALA A 86 14.41 -16.11 -4.28
CA ALA A 86 13.28 -15.36 -3.75
C ALA A 86 11.93 -15.94 -4.22
N GLU A 87 11.85 -16.44 -5.46
CA GLU A 87 10.68 -17.14 -5.98
C GLU A 87 10.43 -18.48 -5.29
N LEU A 88 11.50 -19.22 -4.98
CA LEU A 88 11.43 -20.53 -4.32
C LEU A 88 11.19 -20.45 -2.81
N MET A 89 11.37 -19.28 -2.19
CA MET A 89 11.08 -19.12 -0.77
C MET A 89 9.59 -19.33 -0.51
N PRO A 90 9.21 -20.11 0.51
CA PRO A 90 7.82 -20.26 0.86
C PRO A 90 7.26 -18.88 1.26
N VAL A 91 6.14 -18.50 0.65
CA VAL A 91 5.39 -17.29 1.00
C VAL A 91 4.85 -17.43 2.43
N SER A 92 5.65 -17.02 3.41
CA SER A 92 5.15 -16.79 4.77
C SER A 92 4.20 -15.59 4.76
N GLN A 93 3.40 -15.46 5.83
CA GLN A 93 2.51 -14.32 6.01
C GLN A 93 3.31 -13.03 5.81
N LEU A 94 3.01 -12.30 4.74
CA LEU A 94 3.61 -11.01 4.48
C LEU A 94 3.07 -10.03 5.52
N GLU A 95 3.94 -9.15 5.99
CA GLU A 95 3.63 -8.16 7.02
C GLU A 95 3.86 -6.75 6.48
N ASP A 96 2.96 -5.84 6.82
CA ASP A 96 3.14 -4.41 6.63
C ASP A 96 3.72 -3.80 7.92
N ILE A 97 4.67 -2.89 7.78
CA ILE A 97 5.29 -2.17 8.89
C ILE A 97 4.75 -0.74 8.91
N LEU A 98 4.12 -0.36 10.02
CA LEU A 98 3.56 0.97 10.26
C LEU A 98 4.41 1.71 11.28
N VAL A 99 4.66 2.99 11.02
CA VAL A 99 5.33 3.88 11.97
C VAL A 99 4.32 4.94 12.41
N THR A 100 4.08 5.00 13.72
CA THR A 100 3.14 5.94 14.35
C THR A 100 3.88 6.91 15.25
N GLN A 101 3.34 8.13 15.36
CA GLN A 101 3.83 9.12 16.32
C GLN A 101 3.64 8.60 17.75
N ASN A 102 4.60 8.90 18.60
CA ASN A 102 4.56 8.54 20.00
C ASN A 102 4.27 9.79 20.84
N PRO A 103 3.08 9.89 21.47
CA PRO A 103 2.69 11.10 22.21
C PRO A 103 3.53 11.34 23.47
N ALA A 104 4.27 10.33 23.95
CA ALA A 104 5.14 10.47 25.12
C ALA A 104 6.55 10.98 24.77
N ASP A 105 7.06 10.66 23.58
CA ASP A 105 8.39 11.05 23.12
C ASP A 105 8.41 11.06 21.58
N ASP A 106 8.51 12.26 21.00
CA ASP A 106 8.50 12.45 19.55
C ASP A 106 9.75 11.87 18.86
N ASN A 107 10.88 11.77 19.57
CA ASN A 107 12.11 11.20 19.04
C ASN A 107 12.09 9.67 18.99
N MET A 108 11.09 9.02 19.61
CA MET A 108 10.94 7.57 19.63
C MET A 108 9.59 7.14 19.02
N PRO A 109 9.48 7.11 17.68
CA PRO A 109 8.26 6.68 17.02
C PRO A 109 7.98 5.19 17.25
N LYS A 110 6.71 4.83 17.38
CA LYS A 110 6.27 3.45 17.63
C LYS A 110 6.13 2.69 16.32
N VAL A 111 6.78 1.53 16.24
CA VAL A 111 6.70 0.62 15.09
C VAL A 111 5.68 -0.47 15.39
N LYS A 112 4.71 -0.66 14.48
CA LYS A 112 3.66 -1.70 14.58
C LYS A 112 3.70 -2.58 13.34
N ILE A 113 3.69 -3.90 13.57
CA ILE A 113 3.64 -4.91 12.51
C ILE A 113 2.18 -5.37 12.36
N VAL A 114 1.67 -5.37 11.13
CA VAL A 114 0.31 -5.82 10.80
C VAL A 114 0.36 -6.74 9.60
N LYS A 115 -0.72 -7.48 9.32
CA LYS A 115 -0.76 -8.36 8.14
C LYS A 115 -0.78 -7.55 6.85
N ALA A 116 -0.18 -8.09 5.79
CA ALA A 116 -0.14 -7.45 4.48
C ALA A 116 -1.54 -7.03 4.01
N GLY A 117 -1.68 -5.75 3.65
CA GLY A 117 -2.92 -5.13 3.19
C GLY A 117 -3.74 -4.45 4.29
N GLU A 118 -3.51 -4.77 5.57
CA GLU A 118 -4.17 -4.07 6.68
C GLU A 118 -3.56 -2.69 6.94
N GLY A 119 -2.26 -2.52 6.67
CA GLY A 119 -1.57 -1.26 6.91
C GLY A 119 -2.21 -0.11 6.12
N ARG A 120 -2.56 -0.37 4.86
CA ARG A 120 -3.25 0.62 4.03
C ARG A 120 -4.63 0.99 4.56
N LYS A 121 -5.42 0.01 5.03
CA LYS A 121 -6.74 0.25 5.61
C LYS A 121 -6.64 1.14 6.86
N MET A 122 -5.62 0.93 7.70
CA MET A 122 -5.40 1.76 8.89
C MET A 122 -5.02 3.19 8.53
N ILE A 123 -4.15 3.38 7.54
CA ILE A 123 -3.75 4.72 7.07
C ILE A 123 -4.96 5.45 6.46
N ASP A 124 -5.74 4.79 5.62
CA ASP A 124 -6.92 5.38 4.99
C ASP A 124 -7.98 5.76 6.04
N ALA A 125 -8.22 4.91 7.05
CA ALA A 125 -9.10 5.20 8.17
C ALA A 125 -8.60 6.36 9.04
N ALA A 126 -7.30 6.42 9.32
CA ALA A 126 -6.69 7.53 10.06
C ALA A 126 -6.82 8.86 9.30
N ARG A 127 -6.63 8.83 7.97
CA ARG A 127 -6.79 10.00 7.10
C ARG A 127 -8.25 10.47 7.01
N ALA A 128 -9.21 9.55 6.98
CA ALA A 128 -10.63 9.90 7.02
C ALA A 128 -10.98 10.62 8.34
N LYS A 129 -10.46 10.13 9.46
CA LYS A 129 -10.68 10.74 10.79
C LYS A 129 -10.08 12.15 10.90
N SER A 130 -8.92 12.42 10.31
CA SER A 130 -8.33 13.76 10.31
C SER A 130 -9.03 14.72 9.34
N GLY A 131 -9.62 14.23 8.25
CA GLY A 131 -10.38 15.05 7.30
C GLY A 131 -11.75 15.53 7.80
N LEU A 132 -12.33 14.87 8.80
CA LEU A 132 -13.67 15.18 9.33
C LEU A 132 -13.71 16.38 10.30
N GLY A 133 -12.56 16.87 10.77
CA GLY A 133 -12.48 17.91 11.80
C GLY A 133 -12.65 19.36 11.32
N GLY A 134 -12.57 19.64 10.01
CA GLY A 134 -12.50 21.01 9.50
C GLY A 134 -13.72 21.53 8.72
N GLY A 135 -14.50 20.65 8.09
CA GLY A 135 -15.57 21.08 7.16
C GLY A 135 -16.92 21.37 7.83
N ASN A 136 -17.24 20.68 8.92
CA ASN A 136 -18.62 20.67 9.44
C ASN A 136 -18.91 21.79 10.45
N MET A 137 -17.88 22.31 11.15
CA MET A 137 -18.10 23.35 12.16
C MET A 137 -18.58 24.66 11.52
N ASN A 138 -18.00 25.05 10.38
CA ASN A 138 -18.40 26.28 9.68
C ASN A 138 -19.78 26.14 9.02
N ILE A 139 -20.13 24.95 8.53
CA ILE A 139 -21.46 24.69 7.95
C ILE A 139 -22.54 24.72 9.04
N ILE A 140 -22.27 24.12 10.21
CA ILE A 140 -23.19 24.14 11.35
C ILE A 140 -23.35 25.56 11.91
N MET A 141 -22.24 26.31 12.05
CA MET A 141 -22.26 27.71 12.48
C MET A 141 -23.07 28.58 11.50
N LEU A 142 -22.87 28.42 10.19
CA LEU A 142 -23.62 29.12 9.15
C LEU A 142 -25.12 28.80 9.20
N ALA A 143 -25.48 27.51 9.33
CA ALA A 143 -26.87 27.09 9.44
C ALA A 143 -27.56 27.69 10.68
N LEU A 144 -26.87 27.73 11.83
CA LEU A 144 -27.37 28.34 13.05
C LEU A 144 -27.63 29.85 12.87
N VAL A 145 -26.74 30.56 12.18
CA VAL A 145 -26.92 31.99 11.89
C VAL A 145 -28.14 32.24 11.02
N PHE A 146 -28.38 31.42 9.99
CA PHE A 146 -29.58 31.51 9.17
C PHE A 146 -30.87 31.25 9.97
N VAL A 147 -30.88 30.27 10.86
CA VAL A 147 -32.03 29.97 11.72
C VAL A 147 -32.29 31.12 12.70
N CYS A 148 -31.25 31.61 13.39
CA CYS A 148 -31.37 32.75 14.30
C CYS A 148 -31.84 34.02 13.57
N SER A 149 -31.29 34.31 12.38
CA SER A 149 -31.70 35.44 11.55
C SER A 149 -33.17 35.33 11.12
N PHE A 150 -33.64 34.14 10.74
CA PHE A 150 -35.04 33.89 10.41
C PHE A 150 -35.98 34.15 11.60
N PHE A 151 -35.61 33.67 12.80
CA PHE A 151 -36.36 33.93 14.02
C PHE A 151 -36.39 35.41 14.38
N LEU A 152 -35.26 36.12 14.25
CA LEU A 152 -35.14 37.55 14.51
C LEU A 152 -36.03 38.37 13.54
N LEU A 153 -36.09 37.98 12.26
CA LEU A 153 -36.98 38.63 11.29
C LEU A 153 -38.47 38.32 11.53
N PHE A 154 -38.81 37.11 11.99
CA PHE A 154 -40.21 36.74 12.22
C PHE A 154 -40.80 37.38 13.49
N TYR A 155 -40.03 37.39 14.59
CA TYR A 155 -40.46 37.93 15.89
C TYR A 155 -40.05 39.39 16.09
N GLY A 156 -38.83 39.78 15.70
CA GLY A 156 -38.29 41.13 15.94
C GLY A 156 -39.05 42.23 15.19
N ARG A 157 -39.55 41.93 13.98
CA ARG A 157 -40.38 42.88 13.20
C ARG A 157 -41.69 43.25 13.93
N LYS A 158 -42.26 42.34 14.72
CA LYS A 158 -43.52 42.59 15.46
C LYS A 158 -43.31 43.41 16.74
N GLU A 159 -42.20 43.19 17.43
CA GLU A 159 -41.94 43.78 18.77
C GLU A 159 -41.17 45.11 18.70
N PHE A 160 -40.17 45.24 17.82
CA PHE A 160 -39.19 46.35 17.86
C PHE A 160 -39.23 47.25 16.61
N GLY A 161 -40.05 46.92 15.61
CA GLY A 161 -40.12 47.63 14.33
C GLY A 161 -38.95 47.34 13.39
N ASP A 162 -39.11 47.71 12.11
CA ASP A 162 -38.21 47.29 11.02
C ASP A 162 -36.78 47.86 11.16
N VAL A 163 -36.62 49.07 11.67
CA VAL A 163 -35.31 49.75 11.77
C VAL A 163 -34.42 49.11 12.84
N ILE A 164 -34.96 48.80 14.02
CA ILE A 164 -34.19 48.22 15.14
C ILE A 164 -33.81 46.78 14.82
N THR A 165 -34.73 46.03 14.21
CA THR A 165 -34.50 44.64 13.76
C THR A 165 -33.36 44.57 12.74
N ALA A 166 -33.31 45.51 11.79
CA ALA A 166 -32.24 45.57 10.78
C ALA A 166 -30.86 45.85 11.41
N ALA A 167 -30.78 46.76 12.39
CA ALA A 167 -29.53 47.06 13.09
C ALA A 167 -28.99 45.85 13.87
N MET A 168 -29.85 45.08 14.55
CA MET A 168 -29.47 43.86 15.26
C MET A 168 -28.97 42.76 14.31
N LEU A 169 -29.59 42.61 13.14
CA LEU A 169 -29.18 41.63 12.13
C LEU A 169 -27.77 41.95 11.59
N ILE A 170 -27.51 43.22 11.24
CA ILE A 170 -26.18 43.64 10.77
C ILE A 170 -25.11 43.38 11.86
N GLY A 171 -25.42 43.68 13.12
CA GLY A 171 -24.51 43.42 14.25
C GLY A 171 -24.20 41.93 14.44
N MET A 172 -25.21 41.05 14.29
CA MET A 172 -25.03 39.60 14.36
C MET A 172 -24.10 39.06 13.27
N PHE A 173 -24.27 39.52 12.02
CA PHE A 173 -23.40 39.13 10.92
C PHE A 173 -21.95 39.59 11.12
N PHE A 174 -21.75 40.81 11.62
CA PHE A 174 -20.41 41.33 11.91
C PHE A 174 -19.71 40.56 13.04
N MET A 175 -20.43 40.22 14.11
CA MET A 175 -19.90 39.40 15.21
C MET A 175 -19.49 38.00 14.74
N VAL A 176 -20.31 37.35 13.91
CA VAL A 176 -20.00 36.04 13.35
C VAL A 176 -18.80 36.11 12.42
N ALA A 177 -18.71 37.14 11.57
CA ALA A 177 -17.58 37.37 10.68
C ALA A 177 -16.27 37.55 11.47
N ALA A 178 -16.32 38.24 12.62
CA ALA A 178 -15.17 38.43 13.50
C ALA A 178 -14.74 37.17 14.27
N LEU A 179 -15.63 36.19 14.46
CA LEU A 179 -15.32 34.89 15.08
C LEU A 179 -14.89 33.83 14.07
N ALA A 180 -15.25 34.00 12.80
CA ALA A 180 -14.93 33.08 11.71
C ALA A 180 -13.59 33.38 11.02
N PHE A 181 -13.07 34.60 11.20
CA PHE A 181 -11.72 35.03 10.79
C PHE A 181 -10.73 34.92 11.95
#